data_AF-A0A0A9ECS3-F1
#
_entry.id   AF-A0A0A9ECS3-F1
#
_cell.length_a   1.000
_cell.length_b   1.000
_cell.length_c   1.000
_cell.angle_alpha   90.00
_cell.angle_beta   90.00
_cell.angle_gamma   90.00
#
_symmetry.space_group_name_H-M   'P 1'
#
loop_
_entity.id
_entity.type
_entity.pdbx_description
1 polymer ?
#
loop_
_entity_poly.entity_id
_entity_poly.type
_entity_poly.pdbx_seq_one_letter_code
_entity_poly.pdbx_strand_id
1 'polypeptide(L)' 'MVSPTVYARRSLCHLMCDQPDAALRDAMQAQCVYPDWPTAFYMQAVALSKLNMQSDAMDMLNEASQLEEKRQKNSKGP' A
#
# COMPACT_ATOMS: atom_id res chain seq x y z
N MET A 1 12.68 -14.77 -6.99
CA MET A 1 12.52 -13.53 -6.21
C MET A 1 11.40 -12.74 -6.87
N VAL A 2 10.22 -12.63 -6.25
CA VAL A 2 9.07 -11.93 -6.85
C VAL A 2 9.21 -10.44 -6.54
N SER A 3 9.17 -9.60 -7.57
CA SER A 3 9.29 -8.15 -7.40
C SER A 3 8.06 -7.56 -6.68
N PRO A 4 8.23 -6.60 -5.75
CA PRO A 4 7.11 -5.94 -5.06
C PRO A 4 6.14 -5.27 -6.04
N THR A 5 6.64 -4.85 -7.21
CA THR A 5 5.83 -4.27 -8.28
C THR A 5 4.81 -5.26 -8.86
N VAL A 6 5.10 -6.57 -8.86
CA VAL A 6 4.16 -7.60 -9.34
C VAL A 6 2.95 -7.67 -8.40
N TYR A 7 3.21 -7.69 -7.09
CA TYR A 7 2.16 -7.69 -6.07
C TYR A 7 1.30 -6.42 -6.12
N ALA A 8 1.91 -5.25 -6.25
CA ALA A 8 1.16 -4.00 -6.41
C ALA A 8 0.31 -4.01 -7.68
N ARG A 9 0.84 -4.45 -8.83
CA ARG A 9 0.04 -4.50 -10.07
C ARG A 9 -1.13 -5.49 -9.94
N ARG A 10 -0.91 -6.65 -9.30
CA ARG A 10 -1.96 -7.65 -9.08
C ARG A 10 -3.03 -7.14 -8.11
N SER A 11 -2.62 -6.46 -7.04
CA SER A 11 -3.54 -5.79 -6.10
C SER A 11 -4.42 -4.77 -6.82
N LEU A 12 -3.85 -3.98 -7.75
CA LEU A 12 -4.61 -2.99 -8.53
C LEU A 12 -5.66 -3.66 -9.41
N CYS A 13 -5.30 -4.76 -10.10
CA CYS A 13 -6.26 -5.53 -10.88
C CYS A 13 -7.40 -6.06 -10.00
N HIS A 14 -7.10 -6.58 -8.80
CA HIS A 14 -8.14 -7.02 -7.86
C HIS A 14 -9.04 -5.88 -7.39
N LEU A 15 -8.50 -4.68 -7.15
CA LEU A 15 -9.31 -3.49 -6.81
C LEU A 15 -10.26 -3.09 -7.95
N MET A 16 -9.81 -3.20 -9.20
CA MET A 16 -10.62 -2.91 -10.39
C MET A 16 -11.68 -3.98 -10.67
N CYS A 17 -11.46 -5.22 -10.20
CA CYS A 17 -12.41 -6.33 -10.30
C CYS A 17 -13.32 -6.46 -9.07
N ASP A 18 -13.37 -5.45 -8.18
CA ASP A 18 -14.13 -5.48 -6.92
C ASP A 18 -13.83 -6.69 -6.03
N GLN A 19 -12.55 -7.09 -5.98
CA GLN A 19 -12.02 -8.12 -5.08
C GLN A 19 -11.09 -7.51 -4.02
N PRO A 20 -11.62 -6.70 -3.08
CA PRO A 20 -10.79 -5.95 -2.15
C PRO A 20 -10.01 -6.85 -1.17
N ASP A 21 -10.52 -8.01 -0.76
CA ASP A 21 -9.78 -8.97 0.08
C ASP A 21 -8.50 -9.49 -0.60
N ALA A 22 -8.60 -9.82 -1.89
CA ALA A 22 -7.46 -10.27 -2.67
C ALA A 22 -6.45 -9.13 -2.89
N ALA A 23 -6.97 -7.93 -3.15
CA ALA A 23 -6.14 -6.73 -3.26
C ALA A 23 -5.37 -6.44 -1.97
N LEU A 24 -6.01 -6.57 -0.81
CA LEU A 24 -5.38 -6.33 0.49
C LEU A 24 -4.24 -7.31 0.73
N ARG A 25 -4.46 -8.61 0.49
CA ARG A 25 -3.41 -9.65 0.64
C ARG A 25 -2.19 -9.36 -0.22
N ASP A 26 -2.40 -8.95 -1.46
CA ASP A 26 -1.30 -8.60 -2.36
C ASP A 26 -0.58 -7.32 -1.95
N ALA A 27 -1.31 -6.31 -1.49
CA ALA A 27 -0.71 -5.08 -0.99
C ALA A 27 0.13 -5.34 0.29
N MET A 28 -0.32 -6.24 1.18
CA MET A 28 0.46 -6.72 2.33
C MET A 28 1.72 -7.48 1.93
N GLN A 29 1.65 -8.35 0.91
CA GLN A 29 2.86 -8.98 0.36
C GLN A 29 3.84 -7.95 -0.21
N ALA A 30 3.34 -6.94 -0.92
CA ALA A 30 4.17 -5.86 -1.46
C ALA A 30 4.88 -5.09 -0.32
N GLN A 31 4.18 -4.80 0.78
CA GLN A 31 4.74 -4.18 1.98
C GLN A 31 5.80 -5.07 2.65
N CYS A 32 5.57 -6.39 2.77
CA CYS A 32 6.56 -7.31 3.36
C CYS A 32 7.84 -7.36 2.52
N VAL A 33 7.73 -7.30 1.19
CA VAL A 33 8.89 -7.33 0.29
C VAL A 33 9.62 -5.99 0.28
N TYR A 34 8.89 -4.87 0.35
CA TYR A 34 9.47 -3.54 0.38
C TYR A 34 8.76 -2.63 1.41
N PRO A 35 9.21 -2.65 2.68
CA PRO A 35 8.57 -1.93 3.77
C PRO A 35 8.60 -0.40 3.61
N ASP A 36 9.64 0.13 2.96
CA ASP A 36 9.81 1.57 2.73
C ASP A 36 9.07 2.06 1.48
N TRP A 37 8.02 1.34 1.04
CA TRP A 37 7.23 1.70 -0.14
C TRP A 37 5.86 2.28 0.22
N PRO A 38 5.70 3.61 0.17
CA PRO A 38 4.42 4.24 0.52
C PRO A 38 3.25 3.75 -0.33
N THR A 39 3.51 3.41 -1.59
CA THR A 39 2.49 2.89 -2.51
C THR A 39 1.82 1.62 -1.98
N ALA A 40 2.54 0.73 -1.30
CA ALA A 40 1.95 -0.48 -0.73
C ALA A 40 0.88 -0.13 0.34
N PHE A 41 1.17 0.85 1.20
CA PHE A 41 0.24 1.32 2.22
C PHE A 41 -0.99 2.03 1.62
N TYR A 42 -0.80 2.85 0.57
CA TYR A 42 -1.93 3.46 -0.15
C TYR A 42 -2.87 2.40 -0.74
N MET A 43 -2.32 1.32 -1.29
CA MET A 43 -3.13 0.23 -1.83
C MET A 43 -3.90 -0.54 -0.75
N GLN A 44 -3.30 -0.72 0.43
CA GLN A 44 -3.99 -1.28 1.59
C GLN A 44 -5.14 -0.39 2.03
N ALA A 45 -4.93 0.94 2.11
CA ALA A 45 -5.97 1.89 2.49
C ALA A 45 -7.18 1.84 1.55
N VAL A 46 -6.95 1.78 0.23
CA VAL A 46 -8.04 1.67 -0.75
C VAL A 46 -8.78 0.33 -0.61
N ALA A 47 -8.05 -0.77 -0.40
CA ALA A 47 -8.65 -2.09 -0.19
C ALA A 47 -9.50 -2.13 1.09
N LEU A 48 -8.98 -1.61 2.21
CA LEU A 48 -9.65 -1.53 3.50
C LEU A 48 -10.89 -0.63 3.44
N SER A 49 -10.82 0.50 2.73
CA SER A 49 -11.97 1.38 2.54
C SER A 49 -13.09 0.68 1.76
N LYS A 50 -12.74 -0.10 0.72
CA LYS A 50 -13.71 -0.96 0.01
C LYS A 50 -14.29 -2.09 0.88
N LEU A 51 -13.58 -2.53 1.92
CA LEU A 51 -14.05 -3.50 2.91
C LEU A 51 -14.87 -2.88 4.06
N ASN A 52 -15.18 -1.58 4.00
CA ASN A 52 -15.80 -0.81 5.09
C ASN A 52 -14.97 -0.73 6.39
N MET A 53 -13.68 -1.01 6.32
CA MET A 53 -12.74 -0.91 7.44
C MET A 53 -12.09 0.49 7.45
N GLN A 54 -12.90 1.53 7.69
CA GLN A 54 -12.45 2.91 7.50
C GLN A 54 -11.40 3.37 8.52
N SER A 55 -11.42 2.82 9.75
CA SER A 55 -10.38 3.06 10.76
C SER A 55 -9.01 2.65 10.23
N ASP A 56 -8.93 1.40 9.78
CA ASP A 56 -7.68 0.78 9.36
C ASP A 56 -7.19 1.42 8.06
N ALA A 57 -8.11 1.81 7.17
CA ALA A 57 -7.79 2.57 5.98
C ALA A 57 -7.12 3.91 6.32
N MET A 58 -7.64 4.63 7.33
CA MET A 58 -7.08 5.91 7.76
C MET A 58 -5.70 5.75 8.39
N ASP A 59 -5.51 4.69 9.20
CA ASP A 59 -4.21 4.35 9.77
C ASP A 59 -3.17 4.07 8.66
N MET A 60 -3.54 3.32 7.64
CA MET A 60 -2.65 3.04 6.50
C MET A 60 -2.31 4.29 5.68
N LEU A 61 -3.25 5.24 5.53
CA LEU A 61 -2.94 6.53 4.89
C LEU A 61 -1.96 7.37 5.72
N ASN A 62 -2.12 7.38 7.05
CA ASN A 62 -1.21 8.09 7.94
C ASN A 62 0.21 7.50 7.89
N GLU A 63 0.32 6.16 7.88
CA GLU A 63 1.62 5.48 7.73
C GLU A 63 2.26 5.79 6.37
N ALA A 64 1.48 5.74 5.28
CA ALA A 64 1.95 6.08 3.94
C ALA A 64 2.50 7.51 3.86
N SER A 65 1.77 8.47 4.42
CA SER A 65 2.16 9.88 4.46
C SER A 65 3.46 10.09 5.26
N GLN A 66 3.58 9.45 6.44
CA GLN A 66 4.79 9.53 7.25
C GLN A 66 6.01 8.94 6.53
N LEU A 67 5.83 7.85 5.78
CA LEU A 67 6.86 7.24 4.95
C LEU A 67 7.28 8.14 3.79
N GLU A 68 6.35 8.79 3.11
CA GLU A 68 6.67 9.78 2.06
C GLU A 68 7.42 10.98 2.62
N GLU A 69 7.01 11.53 3.76
CA GLU A 69 7.72 12.64 4.40
C GLU A 69 9.16 12.25 4.77
N LYS A 70 9.36 11.06 5.34
CA LYS A 70 10.69 10.52 5.64
C LYS A 70 11.53 10.39 4.36
N ARG A 71 10.94 9.83 3.29
CA ARG A 71 11.62 9.66 2.01
C ARG A 71 11.97 10.99 1.35
N GLN A 72 11.07 11.98 1.42
CA GLN A 72 11.29 13.30 0.84
C GLN A 72 12.40 14.05 1.58
N LYS A 73 12.43 13.99 2.92
CA LYS A 73 13.53 14.53 3.73
C LYS A 73 14.87 13.85 3.39
N ASN A 74 14.86 12.54 3.14
CA ASN A 74 16.07 11.78 2.78
C ASN A 74 16.55 12.06 1.33
N SER A 75 15.64 12.43 0.42
CA SER A 75 15.95 12.84 -0.96
C SER A 75 16.50 14.28 -1.06
N LYS A 76 16.23 15.10 -0.03
CA LYS A 76 16.83 16.43 0.16
C LYS A 76 18.05 16.30 1.07
N GLY A 77 19.07 15.59 0.61
CA GLY A 77 20.44 15.71 1.16
C GLY A 77 21.08 17.04 0.75
N PRO A 78 22.10 17.53 1.49
CA PRO A 78 22.59 18.91 1.50
C PRO A 78 23.08 19.45 0.14
#